data_AF-A0A6I3MY03-F1
#
_entry.id   AF-A0A6I3MY03-F1
#
_cell.length_a   1.000
_cell.length_b   1.000
_cell.length_c   1.000
_cell.angle_alpha   90.00
_cell.angle_beta   90.00
_cell.angle_gamma   90.00
#
_symmetry.space_group_name_H-M   'P 1'
#
loop_
_entity.id
_entity.type
_entity.pdbx_description
1 polymer ?
#
loop_
_entity_poly.entity_id
_entity_poly.type
_entity_poly.pdbx_seq_one_letter_code
_entity_poly.pdbx_strand_id
1 'polypeptide(L)' 'MLKLGSHTLQVPVVLAPMAGVTNAPFRSLCRQFGPGLVYVNEMVMATGLVRFSPKSQRLIT' A
#
# COMPACT_ATOMS: atom_id res chain seq x y z
N MET A 1 11.66 17.17 -2.04
CA MET A 1 11.50 15.79 -2.58
C MET A 1 11.98 14.82 -1.52
N LEU A 2 11.22 13.75 -1.24
CA LEU A 2 11.58 12.75 -0.23
C LEU A 2 12.27 11.56 -0.91
N LYS A 3 13.41 11.11 -0.39
CA LYS A 3 14.16 9.95 -0.92
C LYS A 3 13.99 8.75 0.01
N LEU A 4 13.57 7.61 -0.53
CA LEU A 4 13.47 6.32 0.16
C LEU A 4 14.35 5.31 -0.59
N GLY A 5 15.57 5.11 -0.10
CA GLY A 5 16.57 4.30 -0.80
C GLY A 5 16.83 4.85 -2.21
N SER A 6 16.62 4.01 -3.23
CA SER A 6 16.73 4.37 -4.65
C SER A 6 15.49 5.09 -5.21
N HIS A 7 14.39 5.19 -4.46
CA HIS A 7 13.15 5.80 -4.92
C HIS A 7 13.06 7.28 -4.52
N THR A 8 12.66 8.12 -5.47
CA THR A 8 12.41 9.54 -5.21
C THR A 8 10.91 9.82 -5.31
N LEU A 9 10.34 10.29 -4.21
CA LEU A 9 8.94 10.66 -4.10
C LEU A 9 8.77 12.13 -4.48
N GLN A 10 7.88 12.38 -5.45
CA GLN A 10 7.54 13.75 -5.85
C GLN A 10 6.81 14.49 -4.72
N VAL A 11 5.87 13.81 -4.05
CA VAL A 11 5.11 14.34 -2.93
C VAL A 11 5.67 13.76 -1.62
N PRO A 12 6.05 14.59 -0.63
CA PRO A 12 6.61 14.12 0.66
C PRO A 12 5.51 13.63 1.63
N VAL A 13 4.42 13.07 1.10
CA VAL A 13 3.29 12.55 1.88
C VAL A 13 2.99 11.14 1.40
N VAL A 14 2.86 10.23 2.36
CA VAL A 14 2.60 8.80 2.10
C VAL A 14 1.39 8.38 2.92
N LEU A 15 0.49 7.64 2.30
CA LEU A 15 -0.63 7.04 3.01
C LEU A 15 -0.15 5.85 3.86
N ALA A 16 -0.38 5.91 5.16
CA ALA A 16 -0.03 4.83 6.08
C ALA A 16 -0.87 3.56 5.83
N PRO A 17 -0.31 2.36 6.08
CA PRO A 17 -1.06 1.11 6.00
C PRO A 17 -2.13 1.05 7.09
N MET A 18 -3.38 0.79 6.71
CA MET A 18 -4.52 0.69 7.62
C MET A 18 -5.40 -0.50 7.21
N ALA A 19 -5.46 -1.52 8.06
CA ALA A 19 -6.24 -2.73 7.80
C ALA A 19 -7.74 -2.39 7.62
N GLY A 20 -8.35 -2.94 6.58
CA GLY A 20 -9.73 -2.66 6.18
C GLY A 20 -9.94 -1.34 5.42
N VAL A 21 -8.95 -0.45 5.39
CA VAL A 21 -9.07 0.88 4.75
C VAL A 21 -8.23 0.97 3.49
N THR A 22 -6.92 0.70 3.56
CA THR A 22 -6.00 0.88 2.42
C THR A 22 -6.07 -0.27 1.42
N ASN A 23 -7.28 -0.72 1.07
CA ASN A 23 -7.58 -1.81 0.15
C ASN A 23 -7.51 -1.38 -1.34
N ALA A 24 -7.68 -2.33 -2.26
CA ALA A 24 -7.60 -2.08 -3.70
C ALA A 24 -8.54 -0.96 -4.20
N PRO A 25 -9.86 -0.96 -3.92
CA PRO A 25 -10.75 0.10 -4.39
C PRO A 25 -10.40 1.47 -3.78
N PHE A 26 -10.00 1.54 -2.51
CA PHE A 26 -9.56 2.80 -1.89
C PHE A 26 -8.35 3.38 -2.60
N ARG A 27 -7.33 2.56 -2.88
CA ARG A 27 -6.13 3.01 -3.62
C ARG A 27 -6.46 3.45 -5.05
N SER A 28 -7.36 2.74 -5.72
CA SER A 28 -7.83 3.13 -7.07
C SER A 28 -8.57 4.46 -7.06
N LEU A 29 -9.35 4.74 -6.02
CA LEU A 29 -10.00 6.04 -5.83
C LEU A 29 -8.96 7.13 -5.56
N CYS A 30 -8.04 6.92 -4.61
CA CYS A 30 -7.04 7.93 -4.26
C CYS A 30 -6.15 8.31 -5.46
N ARG A 31 -5.80 7.35 -6.33
CA ARG A 31 -5.03 7.61 -7.56
C ARG A 31 -5.71 8.62 -8.50
N GLN A 32 -7.03 8.71 -8.48
CA GLN A 32 -7.77 9.70 -9.28
C GLN A 32 -7.59 11.13 -8.75
N PHE A 33 -7.35 11.28 -7.45
CA PHE A 33 -7.20 12.58 -6.79
C PHE A 33 -5.74 12.98 -6.54
N GLY A 34 -4.79 12.06 -6.69
CA GLY A 34 -3.38 12.29 -6.36
C GLY A 34 -2.41 11.47 -7.21
N PRO A 35 -2.17 11.84 -8.49
CA PRO A 35 -1.27 11.09 -9.39
C PRO A 35 0.19 11.02 -8.92
N GLY A 36 0.61 11.85 -7.96
CA GLY A 36 1.95 11.84 -7.35
C GLY A 36 2.02 11.33 -5.91
N LEU A 37 0.88 10.91 -5.33
CA LEU A 37 0.82 10.36 -3.98
C LEU A 37 1.25 8.90 -3.98
N VAL A 38 2.06 8.54 -2.99
CA VAL A 38 2.45 7.14 -2.77
C VAL A 38 1.57 6.53 -1.70
N TYR A 39 1.10 5.32 -1.99
CA TYR A 39 0.16 4.58 -1.16
C TYR A 39 0.78 3.26 -0.73
N VAL A 40 0.48 2.86 0.51
CA VAL A 40 0.83 1.54 1.02
C VAL A 40 -0.42 0.65 0.96
N ASN A 41 -0.20 -0.64 0.72
CA ASN A 41 -1.24 -1.66 0.77
C ASN A 41 -1.72 -1.85 2.23
N GLU A 42 -2.74 -2.68 2.46
CA GLU A 42 -3.06 -3.10 3.84
C GLU A 42 -1.88 -3.81 4.50
N MET A 43 -1.89 -3.87 5.84
CA MET A 43 -0.89 -4.63 6.58
C MET A 43 -1.03 -6.13 6.28
N VAL A 44 0.06 -6.76 5.80
CA VAL A 44 0.12 -8.19 5.52
C VAL A 44 0.94 -8.91 6.59
N MET A 45 0.33 -9.92 7.21
CA MET A 45 1.01 -10.74 8.23
C MET A 45 2.02 -11.68 7.58
N ALA A 46 3.30 -11.57 7.95
CA ALA A 46 4.38 -12.41 7.41
C ALA A 46 4.13 -13.93 7.63
N THR A 47 3.72 -14.34 8.84
CA THR A 47 3.39 -15.75 9.11
C THR A 47 2.22 -16.24 8.26
N GLY A 48 1.23 -15.39 8.00
CA GLY A 48 0.09 -15.70 7.14
C GLY A 48 0.49 -15.83 5.67
N LEU A 49 1.52 -15.12 5.23
CA LEU A 49 2.08 -15.23 3.89
C LEU A 49 2.87 -16.53 3.71
N VAL A 50 3.78 -16.85 4.64
CA VAL A 50 4.58 -18.10 4.61
C VAL A 50 3.71 -19.34 4.72
N ARG A 51 2.59 -19.27 5.45
CA ARG A 51 1.62 -20.36 5.59
C ARG A 51 0.52 -20.37 4.53
N PHE A 52 0.64 -19.55 3.48
CA PHE A 52 -0.31 -19.49 2.36
C PHE A 52 -1.77 -19.27 2.79
N SER A 53 -1.99 -18.43 3.81
CA SER A 53 -3.35 -18.11 4.23
C SER A 53 -4.11 -17.39 3.09
N PRO A 54 -5.39 -17.75 2.81
CA PRO A 54 -6.17 -17.13 1.75
C PRO A 54 -6.26 -15.62 1.89
N LYS A 55 -6.34 -15.12 3.14
CA LYS A 55 -6.38 -13.68 3.43
C LYS A 55 -5.09 -12.99 2.99
N SER A 56 -3.91 -13.48 3.39
CA SER A 56 -2.64 -12.85 2.98
C SER A 56 -2.40 -12.93 1.48
N GLN A 57 -2.77 -14.05 0.84
CA GLN A 57 -2.67 -14.23 -0.62
C GLN A 57 -3.50 -13.19 -1.38
N ARG A 58 -4.71 -12.88 -0.88
CA ARG A 58 -5.56 -11.83 -1.47
C ARG A 58 -4.98 -10.42 -1.33
N LEU A 59 -4.19 -10.15 -0.28
CA LEU A 59 -3.64 -8.82 -0.02
C LEU A 59 -2.37 -8.49 -0.84
N ILE A 60 -1.65 -9.51 -1.32
CA ILE A 60 -0.43 -9.34 -2.12
C ILE A 60 -0.69 -9.31 -3.64
N THR A 61 -1.91 -9.63 -4.05
CA THR A 61 -2.35 -9.59 -5.45
C THR A 61 -2.91 -8.20 -5.77
#